data_AF-A0A2W5QXF9-F1
#
_entry.id   AF-A0A2W5QXF9-F1
#
_cell.length_a   1.000
_cell.length_b   1.000
_cell.length_c   1.000
_cell.angle_alpha   90.00
_cell.angle_beta   90.00
_cell.angle_gamma   90.00
#
_symmetry.space_group_name_H-M   'P 1'
#
loop_
_entity.id
_entity.type
_entity.pdbx_description
1 polymer ?
#
loop_
_entity_poly.entity_id
_entity_poly.type
_entity_poly.pdbx_seq_one_letter_code
_entity_poly.pdbx_strand_id
1 'polypeptide(L)' 'MCTAAPYVSADDGIVTILSRSGTSYNLTVEAAMRLSEELLRSAARARGQRRMMEPLPFDPDRPR' A
#
# COMPACT_ATOMS: atom_id res chain seq x y z
N MET A 1 -10.66 13.74 4.77
CA MET A 1 -9.20 13.72 4.99
C MET A 1 -8.52 13.37 3.67
N CYS A 2 -7.96 14.35 2.96
CA CYS A 2 -7.22 14.08 1.73
C CYS A 2 -5.89 13.43 2.10
N THR A 3 -5.72 12.15 1.81
CA THR A 3 -4.42 11.49 1.90
C THR A 3 -3.54 12.02 0.78
N ALA A 4 -2.74 13.04 1.05
CA ALA A 4 -1.69 13.48 0.12
C ALA A 4 -0.75 12.28 -0.14
N ALA A 5 -0.55 11.93 -1.41
CA ALA A 5 0.43 10.92 -1.79
C ALA A 5 1.85 11.41 -1.42
N PRO A 6 2.79 10.51 -1.08
CA PRO A 6 4.20 10.90 -0.92
C PRO A 6 4.72 11.52 -2.22
N TYR A 7 5.63 12.48 -2.12
CA TYR A 7 6.29 13.05 -3.29
C TYR A 7 7.42 12.11 -3.71
N VAL A 8 7.52 11.84 -5.01
CA VAL A 8 8.52 10.94 -5.58
C VAL A 8 9.15 11.62 -6.80
N SER A 9 10.47 11.63 -6.86
CA SER A 9 11.24 12.09 -8.02
C SER A 9 12.38 11.10 -8.31
N ALA A 10 12.85 11.10 -9.55
CA ALA A 10 14.01 10.31 -9.96
C ALA A 10 14.96 11.19 -10.77
N ASP A 11 16.23 11.21 -10.38
CA ASP A 11 17.30 11.96 -11.04
C ASP A 11 18.62 11.20 -10.90
N ASP A 12 19.40 11.15 -11.97
CA ASP A 12 20.72 10.49 -12.05
C ASP A 12 20.80 9.09 -11.39
N GLY A 13 19.79 8.24 -11.64
CA GLY A 13 19.73 6.87 -11.10
C GLY A 13 19.40 6.78 -9.60
N ILE A 14 19.05 7.89 -8.96
CA ILE A 14 18.56 7.97 -7.59
C ILE A 14 17.06 8.28 -7.60
N VAL A 15 16.31 7.50 -6.83
CA VAL A 15 14.89 7.75 -6.55
C VAL A 15 14.78 8.38 -5.17
N THR A 16 14.24 9.60 -5.12
CA THR A 16 13.98 10.31 -3.87
C THR A 16 12.50 10.21 -3.53
N ILE A 17 12.20 9.74 -2.32
CA ILE A 17 10.86 9.68 -1.76
C ILE A 17 10.79 10.63 -0.57
N LEU A 18 9.95 11.64 -0.65
CA LEU A 18 9.62 12.51 0.47
C LEU A 18 8.31 12.03 1.10
N SER A 19 8.43 11.51 2.32
CA SER A 19 7.28 11.05 3.10
C SER A 19 6.41 12.22 3.55
N ARG A 20 5.20 11.89 4.00
CA ARG A 20 4.28 12.87 4.61
C ARG A 20 4.81 13.47 5.91
N SER A 21 5.74 12.81 6.59
CA SER A 21 6.41 13.34 7.79
C SER A 21 7.59 14.26 7.45
N GLY A 22 7.83 14.53 6.17
CA GLY A 22 8.98 15.31 5.71
C GLY A 22 10.30 14.52 5.70
N THR A 23 10.24 13.20 5.90
CA THR A 23 11.44 12.35 5.84
C THR A 23 11.78 12.06 4.39
N SER A 24 13.03 12.32 3.99
CA SER A 24 13.53 12.03 2.66
C SER A 24 14.29 10.71 2.64
N TYR A 25 14.00 9.88 1.65
CA TYR A 25 14.68 8.61 1.39
C TYR A 25 15.27 8.63 -0.01
N ASN A 26 16.57 8.41 -0.12
CA ASN A 26 17.25 8.24 -1.39
C ASN A 26 17.53 6.76 -1.62
N LEU A 27 17.02 6.24 -2.72
CA LEU A 27 17.06 4.83 -3.08
C LEU A 27 17.74 4.68 -4.43
N THR A 28 18.44 3.57 -4.62
CA THR A 28 18.79 3.14 -5.98
C THR A 28 17.51 2.74 -6.73
N VAL A 29 17.54 2.79 -8.06
CA VAL A 29 16.42 2.32 -8.89
C VAL A 29 16.00 0.88 -8.53
N GLU A 30 16.97 -0.01 -8.29
CA GLU A 30 16.69 -1.40 -7.92
C GLU A 30 15.96 -1.51 -6.57
N ALA A 31 16.41 -0.76 -5.56
CA ALA A 31 15.77 -0.75 -4.25
C ALA A 31 14.34 -0.19 -4.34
N ALA A 32 14.12 0.86 -5.12
CA ALA A 32 12.79 1.44 -5.35
C ALA A 32 11.84 0.45 -6.06
N MET A 33 12.33 -0.30 -7.05
CA MET A 33 11.56 -1.34 -7.74
C MET A 33 11.15 -2.48 -6.79
N ARG A 34 12.10 -3.00 -6.00
CA ARG A 34 11.83 -4.06 -5.01
C ARG A 34 10.81 -3.59 -3.95
N LEU A 35 10.94 -2.36 -3.47
CA LEU A 35 9.99 -1.76 -2.53
C LEU A 35 8.59 -1.66 -3.14
N SER A 36 8.50 -1.23 -4.40
CA SER A 36 7.22 -1.11 -5.11
C SER A 36 6.52 -2.46 -5.26
N GLU A 37 7.26 -3.51 -5.60
CA GLU A 37 6.71 -4.86 -5.74
C GLU A 37 6.16 -5.40 -4.40
N GLU A 38 6.92 -5.22 -3.32
CA GLU A 38 6.51 -5.70 -1.99
C GLU A 38 5.27 -4.96 -1.47
N LEU A 39 5.16 -3.65 -1.75
CA LEU A 39 3.96 -2.86 -1.44
C LEU A 39 2.74 -3.36 -2.22
N LEU A 40 2.88 -3.64 -3.51
CA LEU A 40 1.80 -4.21 -4.34
C LEU A 40 1.36 -5.57 -3.79
N ARG A 41 2.32 -6.45 -3.49
CA ARG A 41 2.07 -7.78 -2.93
C ARG A 41 1.35 -7.71 -1.59
N SER A 42 1.79 -6.81 -0.71
CA SER A 42 1.16 -6.55 0.59
C SER A 42 -0.26 -6.01 0.44
N ALA A 43 -0.48 -5.06 -0.47
CA ALA A 43 -1.81 -4.51 -0.73
C ALA A 43 -2.76 -5.56 -1.32
N ALA A 44 -2.27 -6.43 -2.22
CA ALA A 44 -3.04 -7.56 -2.76
C ALA A 44 -3.45 -8.54 -1.65
N ARG A 45 -2.51 -8.91 -0.76
CA ARG A 45 -2.79 -9.77 0.41
C ARG A 45 -3.82 -9.15 1.35
N ALA A 46 -3.67 -7.87 1.69
CA ALA A 46 -4.61 -7.17 2.57
C ALA A 46 -6.03 -7.09 1.97
N ARG A 47 -6.16 -6.90 0.65
CA ARG A 47 -7.46 -6.96 -0.03
C ARG A 47 -8.07 -8.36 0.00
N GLY A 48 -7.25 -9.41 -0.15
CA GLY A 48 -7.69 -10.80 0.01
C GLY A 48 -8.17 -11.10 1.43
N GLN A 49 -7.44 -10.63 2.44
CA GLN A 49 -7.81 -10.79 3.86
C GLN A 49 -9.09 -10.05 4.22
N ARG A 50 -9.31 -8.83 3.71
CA ARG A 50 -10.57 -8.09 3.91
C ARG A 50 -11.81 -8.85 3.42
N ARG A 51 -11.69 -9.63 2.34
CA ARG A 51 -12.79 -10.48 1.84
C ARG A 51 -13.10 -11.67 2.75
N MET A 52 -12.15 -12.12 3.57
CA MET A 52 -12.35 -13.22 4.52
C MET A 52 -12.82 -12.74 5.90
N MET A 53 -12.58 -11.48 6.25
CA MET A 53 -12.87 -10.94 7.58
C MET A 53 -14.21 -10.20 7.66
N GLU A 54 -14.95 -10.09 6.55
CA GLU A 54 -16.32 -9.58 6.58
C GLU A 54 -17.18 -10.61 7.33
N PRO A 55 -17.71 -10.29 8.52
CA PRO A 55 -18.65 -11.17 9.18
C PRO A 55 -19.86 -11.26 8.25
N LEU A 56 -20.23 -12.48 7.85
CA LEU A 56 -21.53 -12.70 7.24
C LEU A 56 -22.57 -12.03 8.16
N PRO A 57 -23.42 -11.13 7.66
CA PRO A 57 -24.51 -10.61 8.46
C PRO A 57 -25.29 -11.84 8.95
N PHE A 58 -25.32 -12.03 10.27
CA PHE A 58 -26.19 -13.02 10.88
C PHE A 58 -27.61 -12.57 10.53
N ASP A 59 -28.21 -13.26 9.58
CA ASP A 59 -29.60 -13.05 9.17
C ASP A 59 -30.46 -14.02 10.01
N PRO A 60 -31.14 -13.53 11.07
CA PRO A 60 -31.98 -14.36 11.92
C PRO A 60 -33.24 -14.88 11.21
N ASP A 61 -33.54 -14.42 9.99
CA ASP A 61 -34.81 -14.70 9.28
C ASP A 61 -34.70 -15.81 8.23
N ARG A 62 -33.58 -16.55 8.13
CA ARG A 62 -33.49 -17.67 7.17
C ARG A 62 -34.29 -18.89 7.65
N PRO A 63 -35.41 -19.27 6.99
CA PRO A 63 -36.19 -20.43 7.38
C PRO A 63 -35.43 -21.73 7.07
N ARG A 64 -35.55 -22.70 7.98
CA ARG A 64 -34.96 -24.06 7.87
C ARG A 64 -35.69 -24.92 6.85
#